data_AF-A0A7W7AIY3-F1
#
_entry.id   AF-A0A7W7AIY3-F1
#
_cell.length_a   1.000
_cell.length_b   1.000
_cell.length_c   1.000
_cell.angle_alpha   90.00
_cell.angle_beta   90.00
_cell.angle_gamma   90.00
#
_symmetry.space_group_name_H-M   'P 1'
#
loop_
_entity.id
_entity.type
_entity.pdbx_description
1 polymer ?
#
loop_
_entity_poly.entity_id
_entity_poly.type
_entity_poly.pdbx_seq_one_letter_code
_entity_poly.pdbx_strand_id
1 'polypeptide(L)'
;MRVFGQEDGVAALVGRLVDDGRSVVSAEIALYKAKAAERVDAYRSATIFFAIAGVLALAGLIALLVGLILSLATLIGPLGGTAIVVGIVFVLAAVFGLIGKGKLASPVHTQPDHRA
;
A
#
# COMPACT_ATOMS: atom_id res chain seq x y z
N MET A 1 39.93 20.30 54.12
CA MET A 1 38.88 21.24 53.70
C MET A 1 38.72 21.11 52.19
N ARG A 2 37.88 20.17 51.73
CA ARG A 2 37.55 20.01 50.31
C ARG A 2 36.15 20.56 50.14
N VAL A 3 36.05 21.63 49.38
CA VAL A 3 34.81 22.33 49.06
C VAL A 3 34.05 21.45 48.07
N PHE A 4 33.10 20.66 48.57
CA PHE A 4 32.04 20.07 47.74
C PHE A 4 31.01 21.17 47.50
N GLY A 5 31.32 22.06 46.57
CA GLY A 5 30.40 23.09 46.11
C GLY A 5 29.18 22.43 45.49
N GLN A 6 28.04 22.49 46.17
CA GLN A 6 26.77 23.10 45.75
C GLN A 6 26.29 23.04 44.27
N GLU A 7 26.90 22.21 43.40
CA GLU A 7 26.64 22.18 41.95
C GLU A 7 25.98 20.86 41.48
N ASP A 8 26.08 19.78 42.25
CA ASP A 8 25.43 18.49 41.95
C ASP A 8 24.20 18.22 42.84
N GLY A 9 23.29 19.19 42.90
CA GLY A 9 22.02 19.03 43.61
C GLY A 9 21.11 18.01 42.93
N VAL A 10 20.24 17.34 43.69
CA VAL A 10 19.16 16.48 43.15
C VAL A 10 18.37 17.19 42.03
N ALA A 11 18.24 18.51 42.12
CA ALA A 11 17.66 19.36 41.07
C ALA A 11 18.42 19.28 39.72
N ALA A 12 19.76 19.20 39.73
CA ALA A 12 20.58 19.05 38.54
C ALA A 12 20.42 17.65 37.91
N LEU A 13 20.28 16.60 38.73
CA LEU A 13 20.00 15.23 38.25
C LEU A 13 18.60 15.13 37.63
N VAL A 14 17.60 15.75 38.26
CA VAL A 14 16.24 15.83 37.72
C VAL A 14 16.23 16.63 36.41
N GLY A 15 16.95 17.75 36.36
CA GLY A 15 17.14 18.54 35.14
C GLY A 15 17.72 17.72 34.00
N ARG A 16 18.79 16.96 34.25
CA ARG A 16 19.39 16.04 33.26
C ARG A 16 18.43 14.93 32.82
N LEU A 17 17.68 14.33 33.74
CA LEU A 17 16.73 13.27 33.40
C LEU A 17 15.58 13.78 32.51
N VAL A 18 15.11 15.01 32.74
CA VAL A 18 14.12 15.67 31.89
C VAL A 18 14.69 15.98 30.51
N ASP A 19 15.93 16.47 30.44
CA ASP A 19 16.59 16.79 29.17
C ASP A 19 16.90 15.52 28.35
N ASP A 20 17.37 14.45 29.01
CA ASP A 20 17.58 13.13 28.41
C ASP A 20 16.25 12.52 27.94
N GLY A 21 15.18 12.63 28.73
CA GLY A 21 13.85 12.17 28.35
C GLY A 21 13.33 12.90 27.10
N ARG A 22 13.54 14.22 27.02
CA ARG A 22 13.17 15.02 25.85
C ARG A 22 14.00 14.62 24.61
N SER A 23 15.28 14.34 24.80
CA SER A 23 16.18 13.84 23.75
C SER A 23 15.67 12.51 23.18
N VAL A 24 15.33 11.55 24.04
CA VAL A 24 14.79 10.23 23.63
C VAL A 24 13.51 10.36 22.83
N VAL A 25 12.55 11.17 23.30
CA VAL A 25 11.28 11.42 22.59
C VAL A 25 11.54 12.03 21.22
N SER A 26 12.45 13.01 21.13
CA SER A 26 12.79 13.64 19.86
C SER A 26 13.47 12.68 18.88
N ALA A 27 14.29 11.75 19.38
CA ALA A 27 14.93 10.70 18.58
C ALA A 27 13.91 9.69 18.05
N GLU A 28 12.94 9.26 18.86
CA GLU A 28 11.87 8.38 18.41
C GLU A 28 11.01 9.02 17.32
N ILE A 29 10.61 10.28 17.50
CA ILE A 29 9.87 11.04 16.48
C ILE A 29 10.68 11.11 15.17
N ALA A 30 11.99 11.37 15.25
CA ALA A 30 12.87 11.38 14.09
C ALA A 30 12.96 10.00 13.43
N LEU A 31 13.03 8.93 14.21
CA LEU A 31 13.06 7.54 13.73
C LEU A 31 11.75 7.16 13.03
N TYR A 32 10.60 7.49 13.61
CA TYR A 32 9.29 7.28 12.98
C TYR A 32 9.17 8.06 11.68
N LYS A 33 9.61 9.32 11.66
CA LYS A 33 9.62 10.15 10.45
C LYS A 33 10.53 9.56 9.37
N ALA A 34 11.72 9.07 9.73
CA ALA A 34 12.64 8.42 8.80
C ALA A 34 12.05 7.14 8.22
N LYS A 35 11.48 6.25 9.06
CA LYS A 35 10.79 5.04 8.62
C LYS A 35 9.60 5.33 7.71
N ALA A 36 8.82 6.38 8.02
CA ALA A 36 7.71 6.81 7.19
C ALA A 36 8.20 7.32 5.82
N ALA A 37 9.25 8.16 5.80
CA ALA A 37 9.84 8.69 4.57
C ALA A 37 10.44 7.59 3.69
N GLU A 38 11.19 6.66 4.29
CA GLU A 38 11.81 5.53 3.58
C GLU A 38 10.75 4.60 2.95
N ARG A 39 9.66 4.32 3.69
CA ARG A 39 8.53 3.58 3.13
C ARG A 39 7.91 4.33 1.95
N VAL A 40 7.63 5.63 2.11
CA VAL A 40 7.04 6.46 1.04
C VAL A 40 7.92 6.47 -0.21
N ASP A 41 9.23 6.55 -0.07
CA ASP A 41 10.14 6.57 -1.22
C ASP A 41 10.19 5.21 -1.94
N ALA A 42 10.18 4.12 -1.18
CA ALA A 42 10.03 2.76 -1.73
C ALA A 42 8.70 2.59 -2.47
N TYR A 43 7.59 3.11 -1.92
CA TYR A 43 6.29 3.11 -2.58
C TYR A 43 6.28 3.97 -3.84
N ARG A 44 6.99 5.10 -3.87
CA ARG A 44 7.04 5.99 -5.03
C ARG A 44 7.65 5.32 -6.25
N SER A 45 8.80 4.68 -6.07
CA SER A 45 9.44 3.90 -7.15
C SER A 45 8.57 2.73 -7.58
N ALA A 46 8.05 1.96 -6.63
CA ALA A 46 7.15 0.84 -6.92
C ALA A 46 5.90 1.27 -7.70
N THR A 47 5.32 2.43 -7.38
CA THR A 47 4.11 2.95 -8.05
C THR A 47 4.35 3.22 -9.53
N ILE A 48 5.52 3.79 -9.91
CA ILE A 48 5.85 4.05 -11.31
C ILE A 48 5.99 2.74 -12.08
N PHE A 49 6.73 1.76 -11.53
CA PHE A 49 6.86 0.45 -12.15
C PHE A 49 5.53 -0.29 -12.26
N PHE A 50 4.67 -0.21 -11.24
CA PHE A 50 3.31 -0.76 -11.28
C PHE A 50 2.43 -0.09 -12.32
N ALA A 51 2.53 1.23 -12.48
CA ALA A 51 1.80 1.96 -13.52
C ALA A 51 2.23 1.51 -14.91
N ILE A 52 3.55 1.42 -15.16
CA ILE A 52 4.09 0.93 -16.44
C ILE A 52 3.65 -0.52 -16.69
N ALA A 53 3.80 -1.40 -15.70
CA ALA A 53 3.37 -2.78 -15.79
C ALA A 53 1.87 -2.91 -16.07
N GLY A 54 1.04 -2.08 -15.43
CA GLY A 54 -0.41 -2.03 -15.68
C GLY A 54 -0.76 -1.62 -17.11
N VAL A 55 -0.09 -0.59 -17.64
CA VAL A 55 -0.27 -0.16 -19.03
C VAL A 55 0.17 -1.26 -20.01
N LEU A 56 1.33 -1.88 -19.78
CA LEU A 56 1.83 -2.98 -20.61
C LEU A 56 0.92 -4.21 -20.55
N ALA A 57 0.42 -4.56 -19.37
CA ALA A 57 -0.52 -5.66 -19.19
C ALA A 57 -1.83 -5.38 -19.92
N LEU A 58 -2.35 -4.14 -19.86
CA LEU A 58 -3.55 -3.74 -20.62
C LEU A 58 -3.31 -3.82 -22.14
N ALA A 59 -2.19 -3.29 -22.62
CA ALA A 59 -1.84 -3.34 -24.04
C ALA A 59 -1.69 -4.79 -24.54
N GLY A 60 -1.00 -5.63 -23.76
CA GLY A 60 -0.85 -7.06 -24.05
C GLY A 60 -2.17 -7.80 -24.03
N LEU A 61 -3.05 -7.51 -23.07
CA LEU A 61 -4.40 -8.09 -23.01
C LEU A 61 -5.22 -7.72 -24.27
N ILE A 62 -5.21 -6.46 -24.68
CA ILE A 62 -5.90 -6.02 -25.90
C ILE A 62 -5.34 -6.77 -27.12
N ALA A 63 -4.02 -6.81 -27.28
CA ALA A 63 -3.37 -7.52 -28.39
C ALA A 63 -3.70 -9.02 -28.40
N LEU A 64 -3.72 -9.66 -27.23
CA LEU A 64 -4.09 -11.06 -27.06
C LEU A 64 -5.55 -11.31 -27.45
N LEU A 65 -6.47 -10.45 -27.01
CA LEU A 65 -7.89 -10.55 -27.35
C LEU A 65 -8.10 -10.37 -28.85
N VAL A 66 -7.46 -9.39 -29.48
CA VAL A 66 -7.51 -9.18 -30.93
C VAL A 66 -6.94 -10.40 -31.67
N GLY A 67 -5.78 -10.90 -31.26
CA GLY A 67 -5.17 -12.10 -31.84
C GLY A 67 -6.06 -13.34 -31.72
N LEU A 68 -6.72 -13.53 -30.58
CA LEU A 68 -7.66 -14.63 -30.35
C LEU A 68 -8.90 -14.49 -31.23
N ILE A 69 -9.46 -13.28 -31.33
CA ILE A 69 -10.60 -12.98 -32.20
C ILE A 69 -10.25 -13.28 -33.65
N LEU A 70 -9.10 -12.80 -34.14
CA LEU A 70 -8.68 -13.03 -35.52
C LEU A 70 -8.42 -14.51 -35.80
N SER A 71 -7.81 -15.22 -34.85
CA SER A 71 -7.57 -16.65 -34.96
C SER A 71 -8.89 -17.42 -35.05
N LEU A 72 -9.84 -17.13 -34.17
CA LEU A 72 -11.14 -17.81 -34.13
C LEU A 72 -12.05 -17.40 -35.30
N ALA A 73 -11.90 -16.17 -35.79
CA ALA A 73 -12.59 -15.68 -36.98
C ALA A 73 -12.27 -16.51 -38.22
N THR A 74 -11.09 -17.16 -38.30
CA THR A 74 -10.76 -18.04 -39.42
C THR A 74 -11.54 -19.36 -39.41
N LEU A 75 -12.07 -19.79 -38.25
CA LEU A 75 -12.81 -21.04 -38.11
C LEU A 75 -14.33 -20.84 -38.23
N ILE A 76 -14.87 -19.81 -37.59
CA ILE A 76 -16.33 -19.62 -37.44
C ILE A 76 -16.83 -18.26 -37.95
N GLY A 77 -15.95 -17.49 -38.61
CA GLY A 77 -16.23 -16.17 -39.13
C GLY A 77 -16.02 -15.03 -38.11
N PRO A 78 -15.86 -13.78 -38.58
CA PRO A 78 -15.50 -12.65 -37.72
C PRO A 78 -16.51 -12.37 -36.60
N LEU A 79 -17.80 -12.44 -36.89
CA LEU A 79 -18.85 -12.18 -35.89
C LEU A 79 -18.94 -13.30 -34.84
N GLY A 80 -18.73 -14.56 -35.25
CA GLY A 80 -18.71 -15.68 -34.31
C GLY A 80 -17.51 -15.59 -33.37
N GLY A 81 -16.33 -15.29 -33.92
CA GLY A 81 -15.10 -15.14 -33.14
C GLY A 81 -15.18 -14.00 -32.12
N THR A 82 -15.66 -12.83 -32.53
CA THR A 82 -15.84 -11.70 -31.61
C THR A 82 -16.86 -12.00 -30.52
N ALA A 83 -18.03 -12.55 -30.87
CA ALA A 83 -19.09 -12.83 -29.91
C ALA A 83 -18.65 -13.81 -28.80
N ILE A 84 -17.93 -14.88 -29.17
CA ILE A 84 -17.44 -15.86 -28.20
C ILE A 84 -16.40 -15.25 -27.26
N VAL A 85 -15.36 -14.58 -27.81
CA VAL A 85 -14.28 -14.02 -27.00
C VAL A 85 -14.81 -12.94 -26.06
N VAL A 86 -15.62 -12.02 -26.57
CA VAL A 86 -16.23 -10.95 -25.75
C VAL A 86 -17.17 -11.53 -24.69
N GLY A 87 -17.96 -12.54 -25.05
CA GLY A 87 -18.84 -13.24 -24.10
C GLY A 87 -18.06 -13.84 -22.93
N ILE A 88 -16.97 -14.56 -23.20
CA ILE A 88 -16.11 -15.15 -22.16
C ILE A 88 -15.50 -14.06 -21.26
N VAL A 89 -14.98 -12.98 -21.85
CA VAL A 89 -14.40 -11.86 -21.09
C VAL A 89 -15.44 -11.24 -20.16
N PHE A 90 -16.68 -11.03 -20.61
CA PHE A 90 -17.73 -10.49 -19.75
C PHE A 90 -18.15 -11.44 -18.62
N VAL A 91 -18.20 -12.75 -18.87
CA VAL A 91 -18.46 -13.73 -17.82
C VAL A 91 -17.36 -13.65 -16.74
N LEU A 92 -16.09 -13.61 -17.14
CA LEU A 92 -14.98 -13.45 -16.20
C LEU A 92 -15.07 -12.13 -15.43
N ALA A 93 -15.35 -11.01 -16.12
CA ALA A 93 -15.52 -9.71 -15.50
C ALA A 93 -16.65 -9.71 -14.46
N ALA A 94 -17.78 -10.34 -14.76
CA ALA A 94 -18.88 -10.50 -13.82
C ALA A 94 -18.45 -11.30 -12.59
N VAL A 95 -17.79 -12.45 -12.77
CA VAL A 95 -17.30 -13.27 -11.65
C VAL A 95 -16.36 -12.48 -10.74
N PHE A 96 -15.34 -11.83 -11.31
CA PHE A 96 -14.40 -11.02 -10.52
C PHE A 96 -15.10 -9.83 -9.84
N GLY A 97 -16.03 -9.17 -10.52
CA GLY A 97 -16.83 -8.09 -9.94
C GLY A 97 -17.68 -8.56 -8.75
N LEU A 98 -18.28 -9.75 -8.85
CA LEU A 98 -19.08 -10.36 -7.79
C LEU A 98 -18.23 -10.80 -6.58
N ILE A 99 -16.99 -11.24 -6.80
CA ILE A 99 -16.04 -11.53 -5.73
C ILE A 99 -15.57 -10.23 -5.07
N GLY A 100 -15.25 -9.22 -5.87
CA GLY A 100 -14.80 -7.90 -5.42
C GLY A 100 -15.82 -7.22 -4.50
N LYS A 101 -17.11 -7.18 -4.90
CA LYS A 101 -18.18 -6.63 -4.04
C LYS A 101 -18.27 -7.34 -2.69
N GLY A 102 -18.00 -8.66 -2.64
CA GLY A 102 -18.06 -9.42 -1.40
C GLY A 102 -16.96 -9.01 -0.41
N LYS A 103 -15.78 -8.62 -0.91
CA LYS A 103 -14.67 -8.14 -0.09
C LYS A 103 -14.89 -6.72 0.45
N LEU A 104 -15.59 -5.87 -0.31
CA LEU A 104 -15.93 -4.51 0.13
C LEU A 104 -17.06 -4.49 1.17
N ALA A 105 -17.86 -5.55 1.25
CA ALA A 105 -19.03 -5.63 2.13
C ALA A 105 -18.73 -6.04 3.58
N SER A 106 -17.46 -6.24 3.96
CA SER A 106 -17.08 -6.52 5.36
C SER A 106 -16.74 -5.21 6.09
N PRO A 107 -17.61 -4.68 6.97
CA PRO A 107 -17.28 -3.51 7.76
C PRO A 107 -16.21 -3.93 8.78
N VAL A 108 -15.12 -3.16 8.85
CA VAL A 108 -14.15 -3.32 9.94
C VAL A 108 -14.89 -2.98 11.24
N HIS A 109 -15.14 -3.98 12.09
CA HIS A 109 -15.64 -3.72 13.43
C HIS A 109 -14.52 -3.04 14.21
N THR A 110 -14.54 -1.71 14.24
CA THR A 110 -13.87 -0.92 15.28
C THR A 110 -14.58 -1.22 16.59
N GLN A 111 -14.14 -2.29 17.26
CA GLN A 111 -14.42 -2.51 18.67
C GLN A 111 -13.84 -1.31 19.42
N PRO A 112 -14.65 -0.47 20.08
CA PRO A 112 -14.12 0.59 20.91
C PRO A 112 -13.46 -0.08 22.11
N ASP A 113 -12.17 0.17 22.29
CA ASP A 113 -11.44 -0.12 23.52
C ASP A 113 -12.12 0.65 24.66
N HIS A 114 -12.77 -0.08 25.57
CA HIS A 114 -13.43 0.45 26.76
C HIS A 114 -12.54 0.42 28.00
N ARG A 115 -11.21 0.43 27.85
CA ARG A 115 -10.29 0.53 28.99
C ARG A 115 -9.99 1.98 29.30
N ALA A 116 -11.00 2.61 29.89
CA ALA A 116 -10.83 3.62 30.94
C ALA A 116 -10.58 2.91 32.28
#